data_AF-A0A4Q3TCQ3-F1
#
_entry.id   AF-A0A4Q3TCQ3-F1
#
_cell.length_a   1.000
_cell.length_b   1.000
_cell.length_c   1.000
_cell.angle_alpha   90.00
_cell.angle_beta   90.00
_cell.angle_gamma   90.00
#
_symmetry.space_group_name_H-M   'P 1'
#
loop_
_entity.id
_entity.type
_entity.pdbx_description
1 polymer ?
#
loop_
_entity_poly.entity_id
_entity_poly.type
_entity_poly.pdbx_seq_one_letter_code
_entity_poly.pdbx_strand_id
1 'polypeptide(L)'
;MRRFALVAVSAAALGLAACGTESTLDPALGYGATPTLPAPASTLVPTVNIAEAEGWPEGRMPIPAPGLRVQAFAVGLDHPRWLYRLPNGDILVAETNAPPRPARRGGLRAWVQGLVMKKAGAAAVSANRISLLRDADGDGVAESRTAFLENLTSPFGMALVGDTLYVANADAIVAFPYQAGQTRIEATGRKVADLPSGRNHHWTKSLVASADGSRLYVGVGSNSNIAENGLDEEIERAAILEIDPATGARRLYASGLRNPVGMAWQPDSGRLWVAVNERDELGNDLVPDYMTSVTPGGFYGWPWSYYGQTVDARVEPANPAAVARALRPDYA
;
A
#
# COMPACT_ATOMS: atom_id res chain seq x y z
N MET A 1 39.16 41.95 -14.53
CA MET A 1 38.27 40.80 -14.84
C MET A 1 38.59 39.49 -14.09
N ARG A 2 39.61 39.41 -13.21
CA ARG A 2 39.92 38.17 -12.45
C ARG A 2 39.45 38.14 -10.98
N ARG A 3 38.87 39.22 -10.45
CA ARG A 3 38.39 39.29 -9.05
C ARG A 3 36.89 39.02 -8.86
N PHE A 4 36.09 39.06 -9.93
CA PHE A 4 34.66 38.72 -9.88
C PHE A 4 34.38 37.22 -10.06
N ALA A 5 35.31 36.47 -10.66
CA ALA A 5 35.17 35.01 -10.84
C ALA A 5 35.39 34.22 -9.54
N LEU A 6 36.16 34.76 -8.58
CA LEU A 6 36.45 34.09 -7.32
C LEU A 6 35.30 34.20 -6.30
N VAL A 7 34.47 35.25 -6.34
CA VAL A 7 33.29 35.37 -5.46
C VAL A 7 32.13 34.49 -5.94
N ALA A 8 31.99 34.27 -7.25
CA ALA A 8 30.97 33.39 -7.82
C ALA A 8 31.23 31.90 -7.53
N VAL A 9 32.50 31.49 -7.42
CA VAL A 9 32.86 30.10 -7.08
C VAL A 9 32.71 29.84 -5.58
N SER A 10 32.85 30.85 -4.71
CA SER A 10 32.59 30.71 -3.27
C SER A 10 31.09 30.58 -2.93
N ALA A 11 30.21 31.22 -3.71
CA ALA A 11 28.76 31.06 -3.53
C ALA A 11 28.23 29.71 -4.06
N ALA A 12 28.90 29.11 -5.06
CA ALA A 12 28.57 27.78 -5.56
C ALA A 12 29.07 26.64 -4.66
N ALA A 13 30.12 26.87 -3.86
CA ALA A 13 30.65 25.88 -2.90
C ALA A 13 29.92 25.89 -1.53
N LEU A 14 29.18 26.96 -1.20
CA LEU A 14 28.34 27.05 0.00
C LEU A 14 26.90 26.55 -0.22
N GLY A 15 26.51 26.19 -1.45
CA GLY A 15 25.19 25.67 -1.80
C GLY A 15 25.07 24.13 -1.87
N LEU A 16 26.18 23.41 -1.75
CA LEU A 16 26.22 21.94 -1.91
C LEU A 16 26.40 21.17 -0.58
N ALA A 17 26.42 21.88 0.54
CA ALA A 17 26.29 21.31 1.88
C ALA A 17 24.89 21.63 2.46
N ALA A 18 23.85 21.59 1.64
CA ALA A 18 22.49 21.42 2.14
C ALA A 18 22.40 19.98 2.66
N CYS A 19 22.91 19.80 3.88
CA CYS A 19 22.79 18.58 4.66
C CYS A 19 21.29 18.26 4.75
N GLY A 20 20.84 17.28 3.98
CA GLY A 20 19.62 16.57 4.36
C GLY A 20 19.88 16.07 5.77
N THR A 21 19.09 16.51 6.74
CA THR A 21 19.23 16.04 8.12
C THR A 21 19.10 14.53 8.09
N GLU A 22 20.15 13.80 8.48
CA GLU A 22 20.08 12.35 8.70
C GLU A 22 19.09 12.06 9.84
N SER A 23 18.59 10.82 9.90
CA SER A 23 17.81 10.35 11.06
C SER A 23 18.57 10.64 12.35
N THR A 24 17.90 11.26 13.32
CA THR A 24 18.50 11.63 14.62
C THR A 24 18.04 10.72 15.74
N LEU A 25 16.99 9.92 15.48
CA LEU A 25 16.46 8.92 16.39
C LEU A 25 17.17 7.59 16.17
N ASP A 26 17.55 6.90 17.25
CA ASP A 26 17.92 5.49 17.16
C ASP A 26 16.73 4.71 16.56
N PRO A 27 16.87 4.03 15.41
CA PRO A 27 15.78 3.32 14.76
C PRO A 27 15.00 2.40 15.72
N ALA A 28 15.67 1.79 16.70
CA ALA A 28 15.03 0.91 17.67
C ALA A 28 13.95 1.62 18.52
N LEU A 29 14.06 2.94 18.71
CA LEU A 29 13.08 3.73 19.45
C LEU A 29 11.84 4.09 18.62
N GLY A 30 11.91 3.97 17.29
CA GLY A 30 10.79 4.20 16.37
C GLY A 30 9.84 3.00 16.24
N TYR A 31 10.23 1.83 16.76
CA TYR A 31 9.44 0.60 16.68
C TYR A 31 8.84 0.20 18.03
N GLY A 32 7.79 -0.62 17.99
CA GLY A 32 7.18 -1.23 19.18
C GLY A 32 5.78 -0.72 19.50
N ALA A 33 5.22 -1.20 20.63
CA ALA A 33 3.93 -0.74 21.13
C ALA A 33 3.97 0.70 21.69
N THR A 34 5.16 1.18 22.03
CA THR A 34 5.40 2.52 22.58
C THR A 34 6.59 3.20 21.89
N PRO A 35 6.47 3.53 20.60
CA PRO A 35 7.52 4.21 19.87
C PRO A 35 7.67 5.64 20.40
N THR A 36 8.88 6.16 20.28
CA THR A 36 9.18 7.57 20.50
C THR A 36 8.71 8.36 19.29
N LEU A 37 7.86 9.37 19.51
CA LEU A 37 7.42 10.28 18.47
C LEU A 37 8.20 11.61 18.62
N PRO A 38 9.24 11.86 17.81
CA PRO A 38 9.96 13.13 17.87
C PRO A 38 9.06 14.29 17.41
N ALA A 39 9.48 15.52 17.68
CA ALA A 39 8.77 16.69 17.17
C ALA A 39 8.87 16.77 15.62
N PRO A 40 7.83 17.25 14.92
CA PRO A 40 7.89 17.47 13.48
C PRO A 40 9.08 18.32 13.06
N ALA A 41 9.77 17.91 12.00
CA ALA A 41 10.84 18.67 11.38
C ALA A 41 10.57 18.89 9.89
N SER A 42 10.57 20.14 9.44
CA SER A 42 10.43 20.50 8.03
C SER A 42 11.73 21.09 7.50
N THR A 43 12.29 20.50 6.43
CA THR A 43 13.43 21.05 5.70
C THR A 43 12.96 21.71 4.39
N LEU A 44 13.68 22.72 3.90
CA LEU A 44 13.40 23.37 2.61
C LEU A 44 13.61 22.44 1.42
N VAL A 45 14.51 21.45 1.57
CA VAL A 45 14.78 20.40 0.59
C VAL A 45 14.45 19.06 1.25
N PRO A 46 13.48 18.30 0.71
CA PRO A 46 13.14 17.00 1.27
C PRO A 46 14.27 16.00 1.03
N THR A 47 14.58 15.19 2.04
CA THR A 47 15.45 14.04 1.87
C THR A 47 14.66 12.96 1.11
N VAL A 48 15.19 12.51 -0.03
CA VAL A 48 14.59 11.44 -0.82
C VAL A 48 15.57 10.27 -0.87
N ASN A 49 15.39 9.31 0.04
CA ASN A 49 16.19 8.08 0.06
C ASN A 49 15.47 6.99 -0.73
N ILE A 50 15.82 6.86 -2.00
CA ILE A 50 15.34 5.77 -2.86
C ILE A 50 16.35 4.64 -2.73
N ALA A 51 15.95 3.54 -2.10
CA ALA A 51 16.74 2.31 -2.18
C ALA A 51 16.87 1.92 -3.65
N GLU A 52 18.10 1.72 -4.12
CA GLU A 52 18.32 1.17 -5.46
C GLU A 52 17.91 -0.30 -5.45
N ALA A 53 16.93 -0.64 -6.29
CA ALA A 53 16.51 -2.02 -6.46
C ALA A 53 17.54 -2.74 -7.32
N GLU A 54 18.50 -3.39 -6.66
CA GLU A 54 19.40 -4.34 -7.31
C GLU A 54 18.71 -5.70 -7.43
N GLY A 55 18.52 -6.17 -8.66
CA GLY A 55 18.08 -7.55 -8.89
C GLY A 55 19.13 -8.54 -8.37
N TRP A 56 18.71 -9.79 -8.12
CA TRP A 56 19.66 -10.82 -7.71
C TRP A 56 20.68 -11.05 -8.83
N PRO A 57 21.99 -10.94 -8.54
CA PRO A 57 23.00 -11.34 -9.50
C PRO A 57 22.80 -12.80 -9.89
N GLU A 58 23.11 -13.17 -11.13
CA GLU A 58 22.98 -14.55 -11.60
C GLU A 58 23.69 -15.52 -10.65
N GLY A 59 23.00 -16.59 -10.24
CA GLY A 59 23.51 -17.59 -9.31
C GLY A 59 23.66 -17.15 -7.85
N ARG A 60 23.21 -15.94 -7.47
CA ARG A 60 23.21 -15.47 -6.08
C ARG A 60 21.80 -15.36 -5.51
N MET A 61 21.67 -15.70 -4.23
CA MET A 61 20.44 -15.55 -3.45
C MET A 61 20.71 -14.75 -2.17
N PRO A 62 19.71 -14.05 -1.61
CA PRO A 62 19.83 -13.42 -0.29
C PRO A 62 20.21 -14.43 0.79
N ILE A 63 20.99 -13.98 1.77
CA ILE A 63 21.32 -14.77 2.96
C ILE A 63 20.19 -14.58 3.98
N PRO A 64 19.40 -15.62 4.30
CA PRO A 64 18.33 -15.49 5.27
C PRO A 64 18.83 -15.67 6.71
N ALA A 65 17.96 -15.41 7.68
CA ALA A 65 18.22 -15.70 9.08
C ALA A 65 18.46 -17.21 9.32
N PRO A 66 19.17 -17.59 10.40
CA PRO A 66 19.42 -19.00 10.72
C PRO A 66 18.14 -19.84 10.75
N GLY A 67 18.17 -21.03 10.13
CA GLY A 67 17.03 -21.95 10.04
C GLY A 67 16.07 -21.68 8.87
N LEU A 68 16.33 -20.65 8.06
CA LEU A 68 15.53 -20.33 6.87
C LEU A 68 16.30 -20.62 5.58
N ARG A 69 15.57 -20.83 4.48
CA ARG A 69 16.07 -20.91 3.11
C ARG A 69 15.31 -19.90 2.25
N VAL A 70 15.99 -19.28 1.31
CA VAL A 70 15.40 -18.44 0.27
C VAL A 70 15.63 -19.12 -1.07
N GLN A 71 14.59 -19.13 -1.91
CA GLN A 71 14.58 -19.69 -3.27
C GLN A 71 13.76 -18.72 -4.14
N ALA A 72 14.20 -18.51 -5.37
CA ALA A 72 13.33 -17.85 -6.35
C ALA A 72 12.22 -18.83 -6.77
N PHE A 73 10.99 -18.56 -6.34
CA PHE A 73 9.83 -19.37 -6.72
C PHE A 73 9.44 -19.16 -8.19
N ALA A 74 9.50 -17.90 -8.66
CA ALA A 74 9.30 -17.53 -10.05
C ALA A 74 10.07 -16.24 -10.38
N VAL A 75 10.41 -16.04 -11.65
CA VAL A 75 11.11 -14.86 -12.15
C VAL A 75 10.39 -14.26 -13.38
N GLY A 76 10.77 -13.05 -13.78
CA GLY A 76 10.21 -12.40 -14.97
C GLY A 76 8.74 -12.00 -14.85
N LEU A 77 8.26 -11.74 -13.64
CA LEU A 77 6.94 -11.16 -13.38
C LEU A 77 6.97 -9.66 -13.69
N ASP A 78 5.86 -9.16 -14.24
CA ASP A 78 5.60 -7.77 -14.57
C ASP A 78 4.96 -7.07 -13.36
N HIS A 79 5.79 -6.32 -12.63
CA HIS A 79 5.39 -5.55 -11.45
C HIS A 79 4.50 -6.36 -10.47
N PRO A 80 4.98 -7.51 -9.95
CA PRO A 80 4.20 -8.32 -9.01
C PRO A 80 3.96 -7.55 -7.71
N ARG A 81 2.71 -7.55 -7.21
CA ARG A 81 2.31 -6.75 -6.04
C ARG A 81 1.68 -7.56 -4.92
N TRP A 82 0.72 -8.41 -5.22
CA TRP A 82 -0.02 -9.18 -4.22
C TRP A 82 0.00 -10.66 -4.56
N LEU A 83 0.13 -11.51 -3.54
CA LEU A 83 0.14 -12.96 -3.66
C LEU A 83 -1.07 -13.54 -2.94
N TYR A 84 -1.67 -14.59 -3.52
CA TYR A 84 -2.76 -15.34 -2.89
C TYR A 84 -2.58 -16.83 -3.13
N ARG A 85 -2.52 -17.62 -2.05
CA ARG A 85 -2.38 -19.07 -2.14
C ARG A 85 -3.75 -19.74 -2.21
N LEU A 86 -3.98 -20.49 -3.29
CA LEU A 86 -5.18 -21.30 -3.47
C LEU A 86 -5.12 -22.59 -2.61
N PRO A 87 -6.27 -23.24 -2.33
CA PRO A 87 -6.30 -24.45 -1.51
C PRO A 87 -5.45 -25.60 -2.03
N ASN A 88 -5.29 -25.70 -3.36
CA ASN A 88 -4.46 -26.72 -4.01
C ASN A 88 -2.96 -26.39 -4.02
N GLY A 89 -2.54 -25.26 -3.44
CA GLY A 89 -1.14 -24.85 -3.36
C GLY A 89 -0.68 -23.88 -4.45
N ASP A 90 -1.46 -23.70 -5.51
CA ASP A 90 -1.15 -22.71 -6.56
C ASP A 90 -1.06 -21.29 -5.98
N ILE A 91 -0.15 -20.49 -6.51
CA ILE A 91 0.04 -19.09 -6.12
C ILE A 91 -0.50 -18.18 -7.22
N LEU A 92 -1.50 -17.39 -6.87
CA LEU A 92 -1.96 -16.28 -7.70
C LEU A 92 -1.10 -15.05 -7.43
N VAL A 93 -0.73 -14.35 -8.49
CA VAL A 93 0.08 -13.14 -8.45
C VAL A 93 -0.65 -12.01 -9.17
N ALA A 94 -0.93 -10.92 -8.48
CA ALA A 94 -1.38 -9.68 -9.10
C ALA A 94 -0.19 -8.99 -9.77
N GLU A 95 -0.18 -8.97 -11.09
CA GLU A 95 0.78 -8.25 -11.93
C GLU A 95 0.10 -6.95 -12.37
N THR A 96 0.51 -5.82 -11.79
CA THR A 96 -0.27 -4.60 -11.83
C THR A 96 0.57 -3.34 -11.65
N ASN A 97 0.12 -2.23 -12.22
CA ASN A 97 0.63 -0.89 -11.95
C ASN A 97 -0.53 0.08 -11.73
N ALA A 98 -0.22 1.33 -11.38
CA ALA A 98 -1.23 2.36 -11.16
C ALA A 98 -2.11 2.58 -12.40
N PRO A 99 -3.42 2.84 -12.23
CA PRO A 99 -4.27 3.24 -13.34
C PRO A 99 -3.74 4.51 -14.04
N PRO A 100 -4.03 4.72 -15.33
CA PRO A 100 -3.69 5.95 -16.02
C PRO A 100 -4.23 7.17 -15.26
N ARG A 101 -3.36 8.13 -14.96
CA ARG A 101 -3.73 9.36 -14.25
C ARG A 101 -4.04 10.47 -15.28
N PRO A 102 -5.08 11.30 -15.07
CA PRO A 102 -5.25 12.51 -15.86
C PRO A 102 -4.01 13.40 -15.72
N ALA A 103 -3.66 14.13 -16.78
CA ALA A 103 -2.49 15.01 -16.79
C ALA A 103 -2.56 16.02 -15.61
N ARG A 104 -1.54 16.01 -14.73
CA ARG A 104 -1.43 17.00 -13.65
C ARG A 104 -1.14 18.38 -14.24
N ARG A 105 -1.72 19.44 -13.66
CA ARG A 105 -1.15 20.79 -13.80
C ARG A 105 0.25 20.77 -13.18
N GLY A 106 1.25 21.14 -13.97
CA GLY A 106 2.66 20.94 -13.66
C GLY A 106 3.19 21.78 -12.48
N GLY A 107 4.28 21.29 -11.89
CA GLY A 107 5.06 21.94 -10.84
C GLY A 107 6.32 21.13 -10.54
N LEU A 108 7.34 21.76 -9.93
CA LEU A 108 8.64 21.13 -9.67
C LEU A 108 8.51 19.84 -8.85
N ARG A 109 7.65 19.82 -7.82
CA ARG A 109 7.36 18.62 -7.00
C ARG A 109 6.79 17.46 -7.82
N ALA A 110 5.83 17.73 -8.70
CA ALA A 110 5.22 16.70 -9.55
C ALA A 110 6.22 16.12 -10.56
N TRP A 111 7.16 16.94 -11.04
CA TRP A 111 8.23 16.51 -11.93
C TRP A 111 9.24 15.60 -11.21
N VAL A 112 9.72 15.99 -10.02
CA VAL A 112 10.62 15.16 -9.20
C VAL A 112 9.94 13.82 -8.85
N GLN A 113 8.69 13.85 -8.38
CA GLN A 113 7.93 12.63 -8.07
C GLN A 113 7.81 11.70 -9.30
N GLY A 114 7.59 12.26 -10.50
CA GLY A 114 7.52 11.50 -11.74
C GLY A 114 8.83 10.77 -12.08
N LEU A 115 9.98 11.41 -11.86
CA LEU A 115 11.29 10.80 -12.07
C LEU A 115 11.55 9.63 -11.11
N VAL A 116 11.21 9.81 -9.83
CA VAL A 116 11.34 8.77 -8.79
C VAL A 116 10.46 7.56 -9.12
N MET A 117 9.20 7.80 -9.47
CA MET A 117 8.25 6.74 -9.82
C MET A 117 8.68 5.97 -11.07
N LYS A 118 9.28 6.66 -12.05
CA LYS A 118 9.87 6.01 -13.23
C LYS A 118 11.04 5.09 -12.84
N LYS A 119 11.94 5.55 -11.97
CA LYS A 119 13.07 4.73 -11.47
C LYS A 119 12.58 3.49 -10.71
N ALA A 120 11.47 3.60 -9.98
CA ALA A 120 10.85 2.50 -9.25
C ALA A 120 9.95 1.57 -10.11
N GLY A 121 9.91 1.75 -11.44
CA GLY A 121 9.06 0.95 -12.34
C GLY A 121 7.56 1.22 -12.23
N ALA A 122 7.13 2.22 -11.45
CA ALA A 122 5.73 2.60 -11.23
C ALA A 122 5.14 3.51 -12.33
N ALA A 123 5.86 3.68 -13.44
CA ALA A 123 5.42 4.47 -14.60
C ALA A 123 5.04 3.61 -15.82
N ALA A 124 5.22 2.28 -15.74
CA ALA A 124 4.85 1.37 -16.79
C ALA A 124 3.33 1.17 -16.86
N VAL A 125 2.82 0.76 -18.02
CA VAL A 125 1.42 0.38 -18.16
C VAL A 125 1.15 -0.86 -17.30
N SER A 126 0.04 -0.86 -16.57
CA SER A 126 -0.37 -2.01 -15.75
C SER A 126 -0.61 -3.23 -16.62
N ALA A 127 -0.02 -4.37 -16.25
CA ALA A 127 -0.27 -5.65 -16.90
C ALA A 127 -1.73 -6.11 -16.77
N ASN A 128 -2.44 -5.61 -15.74
CA ASN A 128 -3.88 -5.82 -15.56
C ASN A 128 -4.28 -7.30 -15.58
N ARG A 129 -3.46 -8.15 -14.94
CA ARG A 129 -3.67 -9.60 -14.90
C ARG A 129 -3.41 -10.19 -13.53
N ILE A 130 -4.05 -11.34 -13.29
CA ILE A 130 -3.62 -12.30 -12.28
C ILE A 130 -2.92 -13.44 -13.00
N SER A 131 -1.68 -13.74 -12.63
CA SER A 131 -0.99 -14.96 -13.07
C SER A 131 -1.17 -16.06 -12.05
N LEU A 132 -1.29 -17.30 -12.50
CA LEU A 132 -1.20 -18.49 -11.67
C LEU A 132 0.18 -19.11 -11.84
N LEU A 133 0.82 -19.42 -10.72
CA LEU A 133 2.08 -20.13 -10.62
C LEU A 133 1.81 -21.48 -9.94
N ARG A 134 2.27 -22.56 -10.56
CA ARG A 134 2.12 -23.92 -10.03
C ARG A 134 3.48 -24.59 -9.93
N ASP A 135 3.76 -25.04 -8.71
CA ASP A 135 4.85 -25.93 -8.31
C ASP A 135 4.24 -27.34 -8.18
N ALA A 136 4.45 -28.17 -9.20
CA ALA A 136 3.82 -29.47 -9.37
C ALA A 136 4.59 -30.59 -8.62
N ASP A 137 5.89 -30.41 -8.38
CA ASP A 137 6.73 -31.40 -7.70
C ASP A 137 7.09 -31.03 -6.25
N GLY A 138 6.75 -29.82 -5.82
CA GLY A 138 6.90 -29.32 -4.46
C GLY A 138 8.33 -28.90 -4.12
N ASP A 139 9.19 -28.62 -5.10
CA ASP A 139 10.59 -28.29 -4.88
C ASP A 139 10.84 -26.82 -4.48
N GLY A 140 9.79 -26.00 -4.52
CA GLY A 140 9.84 -24.56 -4.23
C GLY A 140 10.16 -23.70 -5.44
N VAL A 141 9.99 -24.21 -6.66
CA VAL A 141 10.05 -23.50 -7.93
C VAL A 141 8.74 -23.77 -8.70
N ALA A 142 8.23 -22.77 -9.43
CA ALA A 142 7.04 -22.97 -10.25
C ALA A 142 7.41 -23.48 -11.65
N GLU A 143 6.95 -24.68 -12.01
CA GLU A 143 7.17 -25.25 -13.36
C GLU A 143 6.30 -24.57 -14.41
N SER A 144 5.14 -24.06 -13.98
CA SER A 144 4.19 -23.44 -14.91
C SER A 144 3.68 -22.11 -14.42
N ARG A 145 3.49 -21.22 -15.40
CA ARG A 145 2.91 -19.89 -15.25
C ARG A 145 1.87 -19.68 -16.33
N THR A 146 0.65 -19.33 -15.94
CA THR A 146 -0.44 -19.01 -16.87
C THR A 146 -1.08 -17.68 -16.52
N ALA A 147 -1.57 -16.96 -17.54
CA ALA A 147 -2.46 -15.84 -17.32
C ALA A 147 -3.82 -16.38 -16.86
N PHE A 148 -4.06 -16.29 -15.55
CA PHE A 148 -5.24 -16.86 -14.89
C PHE A 148 -6.48 -16.01 -15.12
N LEU A 149 -6.32 -14.69 -14.99
CA LEU A 149 -7.31 -13.65 -15.31
C LEU A 149 -6.60 -12.50 -16.02
N GLU A 150 -7.25 -11.91 -17.01
CA GLU A 150 -6.73 -10.79 -17.80
C GLU A 150 -7.78 -9.68 -17.92
N ASN A 151 -7.38 -8.52 -18.44
CA ASN A 151 -8.26 -7.37 -18.66
C ASN A 151 -8.92 -6.83 -17.38
N LEU A 152 -8.18 -6.87 -16.27
CA LEU A 152 -8.60 -6.28 -14.99
C LEU A 152 -8.26 -4.78 -14.91
N THR A 153 -8.68 -4.11 -13.84
CA THR A 153 -8.36 -2.70 -13.61
C THR A 153 -7.41 -2.58 -12.42
N SER A 154 -6.10 -2.58 -12.68
CA SER A 154 -5.06 -2.50 -11.66
C SER A 154 -5.34 -3.38 -10.43
N PRO A 155 -5.44 -4.70 -10.60
CA PRO A 155 -5.89 -5.62 -9.55
C PRO A 155 -4.88 -5.72 -8.42
N PHE A 156 -5.33 -5.89 -7.17
CA PHE A 156 -4.45 -6.07 -6.02
C PHE A 156 -4.92 -7.21 -5.11
N GLY A 157 -5.85 -6.94 -4.18
CA GLY A 157 -6.31 -7.93 -3.22
C GLY A 157 -7.14 -9.04 -3.87
N MET A 158 -7.04 -10.25 -3.32
CA MET A 158 -7.78 -11.44 -3.79
C MET A 158 -8.31 -12.22 -2.59
N ALA A 159 -9.49 -12.82 -2.74
CA ALA A 159 -10.07 -13.73 -1.74
C ALA A 159 -10.91 -14.81 -2.44
N LEU A 160 -10.73 -16.07 -2.05
CA LEU A 160 -11.56 -17.19 -2.51
C LEU A 160 -12.59 -17.53 -1.42
N VAL A 161 -13.87 -17.54 -1.77
CA VAL A 161 -14.96 -18.01 -0.91
C VAL A 161 -15.75 -19.09 -1.64
N GLY A 162 -15.68 -20.32 -1.14
CA GLY A 162 -16.19 -21.49 -1.86
C GLY A 162 -15.62 -21.55 -3.27
N ASP A 163 -16.51 -21.60 -4.26
CA ASP A 163 -16.16 -21.65 -5.69
C ASP A 163 -16.19 -20.25 -6.35
N THR A 164 -16.02 -19.17 -5.59
CA THR A 164 -15.98 -17.80 -6.12
C THR A 164 -14.70 -17.10 -5.73
N LEU A 165 -13.91 -16.71 -6.74
CA LEU A 165 -12.74 -15.85 -6.57
C LEU A 165 -13.14 -14.38 -6.70
N TYR A 166 -12.89 -13.60 -5.66
CA TYR A 166 -13.05 -12.16 -5.64
C TYR A 166 -11.70 -11.48 -5.88
N VAL A 167 -11.70 -10.46 -6.72
CA VAL A 167 -10.54 -9.61 -6.99
C VAL A 167 -10.94 -8.16 -6.72
N ALA A 168 -10.13 -7.47 -5.91
CA ALA A 168 -10.25 -6.03 -5.70
C ALA A 168 -9.42 -5.30 -6.76
N ASN A 169 -10.13 -4.78 -7.76
CA ASN A 169 -9.58 -3.82 -8.71
C ASN A 169 -9.44 -2.44 -8.05
N ALA A 170 -8.71 -1.54 -8.69
CA ALA A 170 -8.55 -0.16 -8.22
C ALA A 170 -9.88 0.62 -8.15
N ASP A 171 -10.92 0.13 -8.84
CA ASP A 171 -12.23 0.77 -8.99
C ASP A 171 -13.43 -0.03 -8.47
N ALA A 172 -13.31 -1.33 -8.29
CA ALA A 172 -14.43 -2.20 -7.89
C ALA A 172 -13.94 -3.54 -7.32
N ILE A 173 -14.84 -4.24 -6.62
CA ILE A 173 -14.70 -5.69 -6.42
C ILE A 173 -15.40 -6.40 -7.57
N VAL A 174 -14.70 -7.34 -8.19
CA VAL A 174 -15.23 -8.24 -9.21
C VAL A 174 -15.13 -9.69 -8.73
N ALA A 175 -16.05 -10.53 -9.20
CA ALA A 175 -16.15 -11.94 -8.84
C ALA A 175 -16.10 -12.83 -10.08
N PHE A 176 -15.46 -13.98 -9.93
CA PHE A 176 -15.30 -14.99 -10.97
C PHE A 176 -15.62 -16.37 -10.42
N PRO A 177 -16.27 -17.25 -11.21
CA PRO A 177 -16.40 -18.64 -10.84
C PRO A 177 -15.01 -19.30 -10.80
N TYR A 178 -14.79 -20.12 -9.78
CA TYR A 178 -13.56 -20.86 -9.56
C TYR A 178 -13.83 -22.37 -9.49
N GLN A 179 -13.05 -23.14 -10.24
CA GLN A 179 -12.98 -24.59 -10.10
C GLN A 179 -11.58 -24.98 -9.63
N ALA A 180 -11.51 -25.88 -8.64
CA ALA A 180 -10.24 -26.35 -8.10
C ALA A 180 -9.33 -26.93 -9.20
N GLY A 181 -8.08 -26.49 -9.22
CA GLY A 181 -7.08 -26.95 -10.18
C GLY A 181 -7.14 -26.29 -11.56
N GLN A 182 -8.17 -25.48 -11.87
CA GLN A 182 -8.22 -24.73 -13.13
C GLN A 182 -7.01 -23.78 -13.22
N THR A 183 -6.46 -23.62 -14.42
CA THR A 183 -5.27 -22.78 -14.68
C THR A 183 -5.59 -21.49 -15.44
N ARG A 184 -6.87 -21.29 -15.80
CA ARG A 184 -7.40 -20.10 -16.47
C ARG A 184 -8.89 -19.97 -16.19
N ILE A 185 -9.37 -18.74 -16.07
CA ILE A 185 -10.80 -18.42 -16.03
C ILE A 185 -11.16 -17.66 -17.31
N GLU A 186 -12.11 -18.21 -18.08
CA GLU A 186 -12.64 -17.55 -19.28
C GLU A 186 -13.96 -16.81 -19.03
N ALA A 187 -14.60 -17.06 -17.88
CA ALA A 187 -15.84 -16.40 -17.51
C ALA A 187 -15.64 -14.89 -17.32
N THR A 188 -16.55 -14.09 -17.88
CA THR A 188 -16.59 -12.65 -17.66
C THR A 188 -16.84 -12.34 -16.18
N GLY A 189 -16.03 -11.46 -15.60
CA GLY A 189 -16.16 -11.04 -14.21
C GLY A 189 -17.48 -10.33 -13.94
N ARG A 190 -18.16 -10.70 -12.86
CA ARG A 190 -19.33 -10.00 -12.35
C ARG A 190 -18.90 -8.91 -11.38
N LYS A 191 -19.28 -7.66 -11.63
CA LYS A 191 -19.08 -6.58 -10.65
C LYS A 191 -19.92 -6.85 -9.40
N VAL A 192 -19.28 -6.76 -8.23
CA VAL A 192 -19.91 -6.97 -6.91
C VAL A 192 -20.25 -5.64 -6.28
N ALA A 193 -19.27 -4.76 -6.15
CA ALA A 193 -19.43 -3.43 -5.55
C ALA A 193 -18.44 -2.46 -6.19
N ASP A 194 -18.86 -1.22 -6.42
CA ASP A 194 -17.93 -0.15 -6.76
C ASP A 194 -16.99 0.12 -5.56
N LEU A 195 -15.86 0.76 -5.80
CA LEU A 195 -14.94 1.26 -4.77
C LEU A 195 -14.55 2.70 -5.11
N PRO A 196 -14.13 3.51 -4.12
CA PRO A 196 -13.65 4.86 -4.39
C PRO A 196 -12.47 4.87 -5.39
N SER A 197 -12.70 5.46 -6.56
CA SER A 197 -11.82 5.28 -7.73
C SER A 197 -11.46 6.55 -8.51
N GLY A 198 -12.05 7.70 -8.17
CA GLY A 198 -11.87 8.99 -8.88
C GLY A 198 -10.42 9.47 -8.93
N ARG A 199 -10.05 10.52 -8.20
CA ARG A 199 -8.62 10.72 -7.93
C ARG A 199 -8.19 9.56 -7.01
N ASN A 200 -7.24 8.76 -7.48
CA ASN A 200 -6.90 7.48 -6.86
C ASN A 200 -5.40 7.45 -6.54
N HIS A 201 -4.99 8.27 -5.56
CA HIS A 201 -3.60 8.33 -5.12
C HIS A 201 -3.13 6.97 -4.57
N HIS A 202 -3.81 6.46 -3.55
CA HIS A 202 -3.66 5.09 -3.04
C HIS A 202 -4.62 4.15 -3.78
N TRP A 203 -4.21 3.75 -4.99
CA TRP A 203 -5.05 2.97 -5.90
C TRP A 203 -5.19 1.49 -5.53
N THR A 204 -4.24 0.90 -4.82
CA THR A 204 -4.32 -0.50 -4.36
C THR A 204 -5.51 -0.70 -3.43
N LYS A 205 -6.16 -1.86 -3.52
CA LYS A 205 -7.30 -2.26 -2.70
C LYS A 205 -7.04 -3.66 -2.14
N SER A 206 -6.73 -3.73 -0.85
CA SER A 206 -6.50 -5.00 -0.15
C SER A 206 -7.82 -5.74 0.06
N LEU A 207 -7.82 -7.06 0.18
CA LEU A 207 -9.07 -7.84 0.28
C LEU A 207 -8.87 -9.08 1.14
N VAL A 208 -9.76 -9.27 2.12
CA VAL A 208 -9.91 -10.53 2.87
C VAL A 208 -11.39 -10.87 3.01
N ALA A 209 -11.73 -12.17 3.07
CA ALA A 209 -13.08 -12.62 3.41
C ALA A 209 -13.19 -12.90 4.91
N SER A 210 -14.39 -12.83 5.49
CA SER A 210 -14.66 -13.43 6.80
C SER A 210 -14.47 -14.94 6.75
N ALA A 211 -14.22 -15.57 7.91
CA ALA A 211 -14.00 -17.01 7.99
C ALA A 211 -15.17 -17.85 7.44
N ASP A 212 -16.40 -17.36 7.59
CA ASP A 212 -17.62 -17.97 7.05
C ASP A 212 -17.93 -17.57 5.60
N GLY A 213 -17.12 -16.68 5.00
CA GLY A 213 -17.32 -16.17 3.65
C GLY A 213 -18.51 -15.21 3.46
N SER A 214 -19.23 -14.86 4.54
CA SER A 214 -20.44 -14.03 4.44
C SER A 214 -20.16 -12.55 4.16
N ARG A 215 -18.92 -12.08 4.42
CA ARG A 215 -18.49 -10.70 4.26
C ARG A 215 -17.12 -10.62 3.59
N LEU A 216 -16.92 -9.55 2.83
CA LEU A 216 -15.61 -9.14 2.31
C LEU A 216 -15.16 -7.85 3.02
N TYR A 217 -13.87 -7.74 3.30
CA TYR A 217 -13.28 -6.56 3.91
C TYR A 217 -12.21 -6.01 2.97
N VAL A 218 -12.38 -4.77 2.56
CA VAL A 218 -11.50 -4.10 1.60
C VAL A 218 -10.85 -2.88 2.22
N GLY A 219 -9.52 -2.82 2.16
CA GLY A 219 -8.79 -1.62 2.55
C GLY A 219 -8.78 -0.61 1.41
N VAL A 220 -9.20 0.62 1.71
CA VAL A 220 -9.26 1.74 0.77
C VAL A 220 -8.39 2.86 1.30
N GLY A 221 -7.25 3.10 0.66
CA GLY A 221 -6.37 4.20 1.02
C GLY A 221 -6.95 5.58 0.68
N SER A 222 -6.43 6.60 1.36
CA SER A 222 -6.74 8.01 1.13
C SER A 222 -6.40 8.45 -0.29
N ASN A 223 -6.96 9.57 -0.70
CA ASN A 223 -6.65 10.20 -1.97
C ASN A 223 -5.51 11.23 -1.88
N SER A 224 -5.01 11.53 -0.68
CA SER A 224 -3.83 12.39 -0.51
C SER A 224 -3.05 12.06 0.75
N ASN A 225 -2.05 12.89 1.07
CA ASN A 225 -1.21 12.70 2.23
C ASN A 225 -1.99 12.97 3.53
N ILE A 226 -2.66 14.12 3.59
CA ILE A 226 -3.37 14.65 4.77
C ILE A 226 -4.69 15.35 4.38
N ALA A 227 -5.43 14.78 3.42
CA ALA A 227 -6.70 15.29 2.88
C ALA A 227 -6.65 16.65 2.14
N GLU A 228 -5.50 17.03 1.56
CA GLU A 228 -5.31 18.30 0.84
C GLU A 228 -6.21 18.48 -0.40
N ASN A 229 -6.79 17.39 -0.93
CA ASN A 229 -7.77 17.47 -2.03
C ASN A 229 -9.19 17.76 -1.53
N GLY A 230 -9.37 17.96 -0.22
CA GLY A 230 -10.66 18.18 0.43
C GLY A 230 -11.23 16.90 1.05
N LEU A 231 -11.88 17.05 2.21
CA LEU A 231 -12.47 15.94 2.96
C LEU A 231 -13.57 15.19 2.16
N ASP A 232 -14.24 15.87 1.23
CA ASP A 232 -15.25 15.26 0.36
C ASP A 232 -14.64 14.25 -0.63
N GLU A 233 -13.37 14.41 -1.04
CA GLU A 233 -12.67 13.42 -1.86
C GLU A 233 -12.23 12.18 -1.05
N GLU A 234 -12.39 12.21 0.28
CA GLU A 234 -11.99 11.15 1.21
C GLU A 234 -13.16 10.31 1.75
N ILE A 235 -14.37 10.49 1.20
CA ILE A 235 -15.54 9.68 1.54
C ILE A 235 -15.25 8.20 1.22
N GLU A 236 -15.47 7.33 2.21
CA GLU A 236 -15.18 5.88 2.16
C GLU A 236 -13.71 5.54 1.85
N ARG A 237 -12.79 6.49 2.09
CA ARG A 237 -11.34 6.30 2.00
C ARG A 237 -10.68 6.40 3.37
N ALA A 238 -9.38 6.08 3.40
CA ALA A 238 -8.61 5.91 4.62
C ALA A 238 -9.33 4.97 5.61
N ALA A 239 -9.83 3.85 5.08
CA ALA A 239 -10.82 3.04 5.75
C ALA A 239 -10.73 1.57 5.34
N ILE A 240 -11.36 0.73 6.14
CA ILE A 240 -11.74 -0.62 5.76
C ILE A 240 -13.25 -0.61 5.54
N LEU A 241 -13.71 -1.06 4.38
CA LEU A 241 -15.13 -1.25 4.09
C LEU A 241 -15.48 -2.73 4.28
N GLU A 242 -16.63 -2.99 4.90
CA GLU A 242 -17.26 -4.31 4.91
C GLU A 242 -18.30 -4.36 3.78
N ILE A 243 -18.27 -5.42 2.98
CA ILE A 243 -19.10 -5.62 1.79
C ILE A 243 -19.85 -6.94 1.90
N ASP A 244 -21.14 -6.88 1.58
CA ASP A 244 -21.97 -8.04 1.30
C ASP A 244 -21.70 -8.56 -0.13
N PRO A 245 -21.09 -9.75 -0.31
CA PRO A 245 -20.76 -10.25 -1.64
C PRO A 245 -21.98 -10.64 -2.49
N ALA A 246 -23.14 -10.87 -1.86
CA ALA A 246 -24.36 -11.24 -2.55
C ALA A 246 -25.09 -10.01 -3.09
N THR A 247 -25.18 -8.94 -2.30
CA THR A 247 -25.94 -7.73 -2.66
C THR A 247 -25.07 -6.57 -3.15
N GLY A 248 -23.77 -6.58 -2.86
CA GLY A 248 -22.88 -5.45 -3.11
C GLY A 248 -23.02 -4.30 -2.11
N ALA A 249 -23.92 -4.43 -1.11
CA ALA A 249 -24.09 -3.43 -0.08
C ALA A 249 -22.80 -3.28 0.74
N ARG A 250 -22.43 -2.05 1.09
CA ARG A 250 -21.19 -1.75 1.80
C ARG A 250 -21.41 -0.78 2.95
N ARG A 251 -20.54 -0.86 3.95
CA ARG A 251 -20.47 0.09 5.08
C ARG A 251 -19.04 0.28 5.54
N LEU A 252 -18.78 1.39 6.25
CA LEU A 252 -17.53 1.57 6.99
C LEU A 252 -17.42 0.52 8.10
N TYR A 253 -16.33 -0.27 8.06
CA TYR A 253 -15.96 -1.16 9.15
C TYR A 253 -15.04 -0.45 10.14
N ALA A 254 -14.05 0.29 9.66
CA ALA A 254 -13.19 1.17 10.45
C ALA A 254 -12.66 2.32 9.57
N SER A 255 -12.27 3.44 10.16
CA SER A 255 -11.81 4.64 9.44
C SER A 255 -10.60 5.30 10.11
N GLY A 256 -10.03 6.31 9.45
CA GLY A 256 -8.81 6.98 9.92
C GLY A 256 -7.54 6.16 9.76
N LEU A 257 -7.56 5.19 8.85
CA LEU A 257 -6.44 4.31 8.48
C LEU A 257 -5.90 4.80 7.12
N ARG A 258 -4.88 5.67 7.08
CA ARG A 258 -4.48 6.40 5.85
C ARG A 258 -4.37 5.51 4.61
N ASN A 259 -3.60 4.41 4.69
CA ASN A 259 -3.46 3.46 3.59
C ASN A 259 -3.35 2.01 4.12
N PRO A 260 -4.50 1.32 4.33
CA PRO A 260 -4.55 -0.01 4.94
C PRO A 260 -4.28 -1.11 3.90
N VAL A 261 -3.00 -1.44 3.67
CA VAL A 261 -2.58 -2.34 2.57
C VAL A 261 -2.50 -3.80 2.99
N GLY A 262 -1.86 -4.11 4.11
CA GLY A 262 -1.77 -5.48 4.61
C GLY A 262 -2.94 -5.78 5.54
N MET A 263 -3.71 -6.84 5.29
CA MET A 263 -4.81 -7.25 6.17
C MET A 263 -4.86 -8.76 6.33
N ALA A 264 -5.14 -9.23 7.54
CA ALA A 264 -5.33 -10.66 7.83
C ALA A 264 -6.16 -10.86 9.11
N TRP A 265 -6.86 -11.98 9.20
CA TRP A 265 -7.47 -12.43 10.44
C TRP A 265 -6.42 -13.15 11.28
N GLN A 266 -6.22 -12.70 12.53
CA GLN A 266 -5.38 -13.43 13.46
C GLN A 266 -6.15 -14.69 13.90
N PRO A 267 -5.58 -15.90 13.73
CA PRO A 267 -6.34 -17.15 13.80
C PRO A 267 -6.83 -17.50 15.21
N ASP A 268 -6.11 -17.13 16.26
CA ASP A 268 -6.45 -17.53 17.64
C ASP A 268 -7.56 -16.65 18.25
N SER A 269 -7.51 -15.35 17.95
CA SER A 269 -8.40 -14.31 18.50
C SER A 269 -9.56 -13.98 17.56
N GLY A 270 -9.46 -14.35 16.28
CA GLY A 270 -10.42 -13.98 15.25
C GLY A 270 -10.48 -12.48 14.96
N ARG A 271 -9.49 -11.69 15.41
CA ARG A 271 -9.46 -10.24 15.16
C ARG A 271 -8.86 -9.94 13.79
N LEU A 272 -9.46 -8.99 13.08
CA LEU A 272 -8.85 -8.42 11.87
C LEU A 272 -7.65 -7.57 12.29
N TRP A 273 -6.50 -7.79 11.66
CA TRP A 273 -5.32 -6.95 11.78
C TRP A 273 -5.04 -6.25 10.48
N VAL A 274 -4.49 -5.04 10.57
CA VAL A 274 -4.13 -4.21 9.43
C VAL A 274 -2.75 -3.60 9.62
N ALA A 275 -1.96 -3.51 8.54
CA ALA A 275 -0.77 -2.68 8.43
C ALA A 275 -1.09 -1.44 7.58
N VAL A 276 -0.72 -0.26 8.08
CA VAL A 276 -1.08 1.04 7.51
C VAL A 276 0.18 1.85 7.22
N ASN A 277 0.28 2.35 5.98
CA ASN A 277 1.29 3.35 5.64
C ASN A 277 0.82 4.75 6.03
N GLU A 278 1.60 5.43 6.86
CA GLU A 278 1.29 6.72 7.46
C GLU A 278 1.71 7.91 6.60
N ARG A 279 1.38 9.11 7.10
CA ARG A 279 1.59 10.38 6.40
C ARG A 279 3.06 10.76 6.27
N ASP A 280 3.32 11.46 5.18
CA ASP A 280 4.61 11.96 4.79
C ASP A 280 4.85 13.41 5.26
N GLU A 281 6.07 13.90 5.06
CA GLU A 281 6.49 15.31 5.21
C GLU A 281 6.48 15.83 6.68
N LEU A 282 6.81 14.98 7.66
CA LEU A 282 7.00 15.39 9.07
C LEU A 282 8.44 15.16 9.60
N GLY A 283 9.37 14.82 8.71
CA GLY A 283 10.76 14.51 9.01
C GLY A 283 11.10 13.08 8.62
N ASN A 284 12.33 12.65 8.89
CA ASN A 284 12.76 11.27 8.61
C ASN A 284 12.24 10.27 9.66
N ASP A 285 11.99 10.74 10.87
CA ASP A 285 11.73 9.92 12.05
C ASP A 285 10.26 10.02 12.51
N LEU A 286 9.40 10.65 11.70
CA LEU A 286 7.98 10.87 11.98
C LEU A 286 7.20 10.96 10.64
N VAL A 287 6.08 10.27 10.44
CA VAL A 287 5.28 9.44 11.37
C VAL A 287 5.56 7.95 11.13
N PRO A 288 5.64 7.10 12.19
CA PRO A 288 5.80 5.67 11.97
C PRO A 288 4.58 5.07 11.26
N ASP A 289 4.84 4.20 10.29
CA ASP A 289 3.87 3.19 9.86
C ASP A 289 3.47 2.32 11.05
N TYR A 290 2.32 1.66 11.00
CA TYR A 290 1.87 0.84 12.12
C TYR A 290 1.11 -0.40 11.69
N MET A 291 1.00 -1.37 12.60
CA MET A 291 0.03 -2.44 12.56
C MET A 291 -0.87 -2.43 13.80
N THR A 292 -2.14 -2.77 13.62
CA THR A 292 -3.13 -2.78 14.72
C THR A 292 -4.26 -3.76 14.46
N SER A 293 -4.82 -4.29 15.55
CA SER A 293 -6.10 -4.95 15.56
C SER A 293 -7.23 -3.94 15.33
N VAL A 294 -8.14 -4.29 14.42
CA VAL A 294 -9.21 -3.42 13.96
C VAL A 294 -10.45 -3.60 14.83
N THR A 295 -10.89 -2.50 15.43
CA THR A 295 -12.15 -2.42 16.17
C THR A 295 -13.27 -1.98 15.22
N PRO A 296 -14.40 -2.71 15.12
CA PRO A 296 -15.56 -2.25 14.35
C PRO A 296 -16.04 -0.86 14.81
N GLY A 297 -16.21 0.06 13.86
CA GLY A 297 -16.54 1.47 14.12
C GLY A 297 -15.38 2.31 14.65
N GLY A 298 -14.18 1.73 14.80
CA GLY A 298 -12.99 2.41 15.29
C GLY A 298 -12.50 3.49 14.33
N PHE A 299 -11.97 4.57 14.91
CA PHE A 299 -11.34 5.69 14.20
C PHE A 299 -9.87 5.81 14.60
N TYR A 300 -8.94 5.70 13.66
CA TYR A 300 -7.49 5.60 13.91
C TYR A 300 -6.72 6.91 13.66
N GLY A 301 -7.43 8.04 13.62
CA GLY A 301 -6.85 9.38 13.71
C GLY A 301 -6.75 10.14 12.38
N TRP A 302 -6.42 9.47 11.27
CA TRP A 302 -6.26 10.18 9.99
C TRP A 302 -7.57 10.87 9.53
N PRO A 303 -7.54 12.11 9.01
CA PRO A 303 -6.34 12.92 8.78
C PRO A 303 -5.90 13.75 9.98
N TRP A 304 -6.79 14.03 10.95
CA TRP A 304 -6.56 15.04 11.99
C TRP A 304 -5.51 14.69 13.05
N SER A 305 -5.23 13.41 13.27
CA SER A 305 -4.19 12.96 14.21
C SER A 305 -3.43 11.76 13.70
N TYR A 306 -2.24 11.56 14.25
CA TYR A 306 -1.41 10.37 14.04
C TYR A 306 -1.18 9.64 15.36
N TYR A 307 -1.00 8.32 15.25
CA TYR A 307 -0.62 7.45 16.35
C TYR A 307 -1.46 7.69 17.64
N GLY A 308 -2.79 7.73 17.48
CA GLY A 308 -3.74 8.10 18.52
C GLY A 308 -4.11 9.58 18.47
N GLN A 309 -3.96 10.28 19.60
CA GLN A 309 -4.48 11.65 19.79
C GLN A 309 -3.46 12.75 19.47
N THR A 310 -2.32 12.40 18.84
CA THR A 310 -1.30 13.39 18.48
C THR A 310 -1.79 14.23 17.30
N VAL A 311 -2.10 15.50 17.56
CA VAL A 311 -2.69 16.42 16.56
C VAL A 311 -1.72 16.66 15.39
N ASP A 312 -2.23 16.55 14.17
CA ASP A 312 -1.56 17.09 12.98
C ASP A 312 -2.10 18.49 12.69
N ALA A 313 -1.33 19.51 13.07
CA ALA A 313 -1.72 20.91 12.91
C ALA A 313 -1.75 21.40 11.45
N ARG A 314 -1.36 20.56 10.47
CA ARG A 314 -1.40 20.89 9.04
C ARG A 314 -2.79 20.70 8.42
N VAL A 315 -3.69 20.00 9.11
CA VAL A 315 -5.00 19.59 8.56
C VAL A 315 -6.07 20.63 8.87
N GLU A 316 -6.69 21.14 7.81
CA GLU A 316 -7.79 22.11 7.89
C GLU A 316 -9.06 21.58 7.19
N PRO A 317 -10.26 21.80 7.76
CA PRO A 317 -10.49 22.39 9.08
C PRO A 317 -10.07 21.45 10.22
N ALA A 318 -9.58 22.03 11.33
CA ALA A 318 -9.31 21.29 12.55
C ALA A 318 -10.56 20.58 13.09
N ASN A 319 -10.39 19.40 13.69
CA ASN A 319 -11.49 18.63 14.29
C ASN A 319 -11.08 18.01 15.65
N PRO A 320 -11.12 18.80 16.74
CA PRO A 320 -10.72 18.33 18.07
C PRO A 320 -11.54 17.12 18.56
N ALA A 321 -12.82 17.04 18.19
CA ALA A 321 -13.68 15.91 18.57
C ALA A 321 -13.25 14.59 17.89
N ALA A 322 -12.82 14.65 16.62
CA ALA A 322 -12.26 13.48 15.93
C ALA A 322 -10.92 13.04 16.54
N VAL A 323 -10.05 14.00 16.88
CA VAL A 323 -8.78 13.71 17.56
C VAL A 323 -9.04 13.01 18.90
N ALA A 324 -9.95 13.55 19.72
CA ALA A 324 -10.23 13.01 21.06
C ALA A 324 -10.71 11.54 21.06
N ARG A 325 -11.39 11.11 19.99
CA ARG A 325 -11.86 9.71 19.85
C ARG A 325 -10.87 8.80 19.12
N ALA A 326 -9.73 9.31 18.66
CA ALA A 326 -8.77 8.53 17.88
C ALA A 326 -8.18 7.40 18.74
N LEU A 327 -8.29 6.17 18.23
CA LEU A 327 -7.67 4.99 18.79
C LEU A 327 -6.18 5.00 18.47
N ARG A 328 -5.37 4.69 19.47
CA ARG A 328 -3.94 4.51 19.30
C ARG A 328 -3.69 3.14 18.68
N PRO A 329 -2.87 3.03 17.61
CA PRO A 329 -2.44 1.75 17.06
C PRO A 329 -1.68 0.88 18.07
N ASP A 330 -1.71 -0.44 17.85
CA ASP A 330 -1.09 -1.41 18.76
C ASP A 330 0.44 -1.48 18.64
N TYR A 331 1.00 -1.24 17.46
CA TYR A 331 2.44 -1.44 17.19
C TYR A 331 2.92 -0.59 16.01
N ALA A 332 4.07 0.06 16.16
CA ALA A 332 4.84 0.70 15.08
C ALA A 332 5.95 -0.22 14.57
#